data_AF-A0A3M1GLP7-F1
#
_entry.id   AF-A0A3M1GLP7-F1
#
_cell.length_a   1.000
_cell.length_b   1.000
_cell.length_c   1.000
_cell.angle_alpha   90.00
_cell.angle_beta   90.00
_cell.angle_gamma   90.00
#
_symmetry.space_group_name_H-M   'P 1'
#
loop_
_entity.id
_entity.type
_entity.pdbx_description
1 polymer ?
#
loop_
_entity_poly.entity_id
_entity_poly.type
_entity_poly.pdbx_seq_one_letter_code
_entity_poly.pdbx_strand_id
1 'polypeptide(L)'
;MEGYRYQELVYLVVPISLGMEFFMAAKREKATDGSRPLGAYILDLCGLIFTAVVPALFVFTIVCIETEAFPFRMDTLARFDRYGVMFLFLGAWWQVYIWAALRARRIPPEQYLKKLWVPFLVAGVYISLLILWVSPWGLKWVSI
;
A
#
# COMPACT_ATOMS: atom_id res chain seq x y z
N MET A 1 -11.20 16.80 14.40
CA MET A 1 -10.29 15.72 13.95
C MET A 1 -10.80 14.98 12.69
N GLU A 2 -11.82 15.48 11.98
CA GLU A 2 -12.57 14.69 10.99
C GLU A 2 -11.93 14.62 9.59
N GLY A 3 -11.40 15.73 9.07
CA GLY A 3 -10.92 15.77 7.67
C GLY A 3 -9.69 14.91 7.36
N TYR A 4 -8.93 14.48 8.38
CA TYR A 4 -7.65 13.77 8.21
C TYR A 4 -7.82 12.26 7.95
N ARG A 5 -8.83 11.62 8.55
CA ARG A 5 -9.04 10.17 8.44
C ARG A 5 -9.32 9.75 6.99
N TYR A 6 -10.07 10.57 6.27
CA TYR A 6 -10.36 10.33 4.86
C TYR A 6 -9.15 10.53 3.94
N GLN A 7 -8.15 11.31 4.36
CA GLN A 7 -6.89 11.43 3.62
C GLN A 7 -6.12 10.11 3.67
N GLU A 8 -6.37 9.26 4.67
CA GLU A 8 -5.69 7.99 4.80
C GLU A 8 -6.09 7.00 3.68
N LEU A 9 -7.31 7.15 3.16
CA LEU A 9 -7.78 6.35 2.02
C LEU A 9 -6.94 6.61 0.76
N VAL A 10 -6.39 7.82 0.62
CA VAL A 10 -5.54 8.19 -0.51
C VAL A 10 -4.20 7.44 -0.46
N TYR A 11 -3.74 7.03 0.73
CA TYR A 11 -2.57 6.15 0.85
C TYR A 11 -2.80 4.77 0.26
N LEU A 12 -4.04 4.28 0.23
CA LEU A 12 -4.34 2.91 -0.18
C LEU A 12 -4.11 2.67 -1.68
N VAL A 13 -3.99 3.73 -2.49
CA VAL A 13 -3.71 3.64 -3.93
C VAL A 13 -2.44 2.83 -4.21
N VAL A 14 -1.37 3.07 -3.45
CA VAL A 14 -0.07 2.39 -3.64
C VAL A 14 -0.11 0.91 -3.23
N PRO A 15 -0.53 0.53 -2.00
CA PRO A 15 -0.61 -0.87 -1.61
C PRO A 15 -1.60 -1.64 -2.48
N ILE A 16 -2.74 -1.07 -2.86
CA ILE A 16 -3.69 -1.73 -3.77
C ILE A 16 -3.05 -1.96 -5.15
N SER A 17 -2.34 -0.97 -5.70
CA SER A 17 -1.64 -1.11 -6.99
C SER A 17 -0.54 -2.17 -6.93
N LEU A 18 0.19 -2.25 -5.81
CA LEU A 18 1.18 -3.30 -5.54
C LEU A 18 0.52 -4.67 -5.40
N GLY A 19 -0.60 -4.77 -4.70
CA GLY A 19 -1.36 -5.99 -4.55
C GLY A 19 -1.84 -6.58 -5.88
N MET A 20 -2.29 -5.71 -6.81
CA MET A 20 -2.61 -6.13 -8.18
C MET A 20 -1.39 -6.66 -8.93
N GLU A 21 -0.22 -6.04 -8.79
CA GLU A 21 1.03 -6.52 -9.38
C GLU A 21 1.43 -7.90 -8.85
N PHE A 22 1.27 -8.14 -7.55
CA PHE A 22 1.49 -9.45 -6.94
C PHE A 22 0.59 -10.54 -7.56
N PHE A 23 -0.72 -10.28 -7.71
CA PHE A 23 -1.63 -11.23 -8.35
C PHE A 23 -1.27 -11.49 -9.83
N MET A 24 -0.89 -10.43 -10.56
CA MET A 24 -0.47 -10.59 -11.96
C MET A 24 0.83 -11.41 -12.06
N ALA A 25 1.78 -11.21 -11.15
CA ALA A 25 3.00 -12.00 -11.08
C ALA A 25 2.70 -13.47 -10.75
N ALA A 26 1.86 -13.72 -9.74
CA ALA A 26 1.43 -15.07 -9.35
C ALA A 26 0.76 -15.82 -10.50
N LYS A 27 -0.17 -15.15 -11.23
CA LYS A 27 -0.85 -15.73 -12.39
C LYS A 27 0.14 -16.16 -13.48
N ARG A 28 1.19 -15.37 -13.70
CA ARG A 28 2.21 -15.68 -14.70
C ARG A 28 3.10 -16.84 -14.26
N GLU A 29 3.54 -16.87 -13.00
CA GLU A 29 4.34 -17.99 -12.49
C GLU A 29 3.58 -19.32 -12.58
N LYS A 30 2.28 -19.31 -12.24
CA LYS A 30 1.41 -20.49 -12.43
C LYS A 30 1.27 -20.94 -13.88
N ALA A 31 1.27 -19.99 -14.82
CA ALA A 31 1.15 -20.29 -16.25
C ALA A 31 2.43 -20.86 -16.86
N THR A 32 3.60 -20.50 -16.32
CA THR A 32 4.90 -20.96 -16.84
C THR A 32 5.31 -22.33 -16.31
N ASP A 33 5.12 -22.62 -15.02
CA ASP A 33 5.78 -23.76 -14.39
C ASP A 33 4.97 -25.07 -14.34
N GLY A 34 3.66 -25.05 -14.62
CA GLY A 34 2.79 -26.24 -14.70
C GLY A 34 2.56 -27.02 -13.40
N SER A 35 3.60 -27.16 -12.57
CA SER A 35 3.58 -27.54 -11.17
C SER A 35 3.36 -26.28 -10.34
N ARG A 36 2.43 -26.29 -9.38
CA ARG A 36 2.08 -25.10 -8.58
C ARG A 36 3.27 -24.70 -7.69
N PRO A 37 4.08 -23.69 -8.04
CA PRO A 37 5.28 -23.40 -7.28
C PRO A 37 4.90 -22.64 -6.00
N LEU A 38 5.55 -22.95 -4.88
CA LEU A 38 5.36 -22.28 -3.60
C LEU A 38 5.42 -20.74 -3.74
N GLY A 39 6.29 -20.24 -4.64
CA GLY A 39 6.41 -18.82 -4.96
C GLY A 39 5.11 -18.16 -5.40
N ALA A 40 4.32 -18.82 -6.25
CA ALA A 40 3.05 -18.26 -6.70
C ALA A 40 2.01 -18.11 -5.58
N TYR A 41 2.02 -19.03 -4.60
CA TYR A 41 1.15 -18.92 -3.43
C TYR A 41 1.57 -17.78 -2.50
N ILE A 42 2.88 -17.58 -2.32
CA ILE A 42 3.41 -16.44 -1.56
C ILE A 42 3.00 -15.13 -2.24
N LEU A 43 3.12 -15.05 -3.56
CA LEU A 43 2.71 -13.86 -4.33
C LEU A 43 1.20 -13.61 -4.20
N ASP A 44 0.34 -14.64 -4.29
CA ASP A 44 -1.10 -14.48 -4.05
C ASP A 44 -1.41 -13.99 -2.64
N LEU A 45 -0.73 -14.55 -1.63
CA LEU A 45 -0.90 -14.13 -0.24
C LEU A 45 -0.50 -12.65 -0.06
N CYS A 46 0.62 -12.24 -0.63
CA CYS A 46 1.02 -10.83 -0.67
C CYS A 46 -0.05 -9.99 -1.38
N GLY A 47 -0.54 -10.43 -2.54
CA GLY A 47 -1.62 -9.76 -3.26
C GLY A 47 -2.87 -9.52 -2.38
N LEU A 48 -3.29 -10.55 -1.64
CA LEU A 48 -4.43 -10.49 -0.73
C LEU A 48 -4.19 -9.56 0.46
N ILE A 49 -3.00 -9.61 1.06
CA ILE A 49 -2.63 -8.72 2.17
C ILE A 49 -2.71 -7.25 1.71
N PHE A 50 -2.10 -6.93 0.56
CA PHE A 50 -1.98 -5.55 0.09
C PHE A 50 -3.27 -4.99 -0.54
N THR A 51 -4.10 -5.84 -1.16
CA THR A 51 -5.33 -5.40 -1.83
C THR A 51 -6.55 -5.42 -0.91
N ALA A 52 -6.60 -6.34 0.07
CA ALA A 52 -7.79 -6.56 0.89
C ALA A 52 -7.53 -6.31 2.37
N VAL A 53 -6.54 -6.97 2.97
CA VAL A 53 -6.33 -6.90 4.43
C VAL A 53 -5.93 -5.49 4.86
N VAL A 54 -4.94 -4.90 4.19
CA VAL A 54 -4.47 -3.54 4.50
C VAL A 54 -5.61 -2.50 4.35
N PRO A 55 -6.32 -2.41 3.21
CA PRO A 55 -7.48 -1.52 3.09
C PRO A 55 -8.59 -1.80 4.11
N ALA A 56 -8.91 -3.07 4.36
CA ALA A 56 -9.94 -3.43 5.32
C ALA A 56 -9.59 -2.99 6.74
N LEU A 57 -8.32 -3.10 7.15
CA LEU A 57 -7.87 -2.61 8.45
C LEU A 57 -8.05 -1.11 8.58
N PHE A 58 -7.72 -0.33 7.54
CA PHE A 58 -7.88 1.13 7.52
C PHE A 58 -9.35 1.54 7.60
N VAL A 59 -10.19 0.93 6.76
CA VAL A 59 -11.63 1.24 6.77
C VAL A 59 -12.24 0.85 8.11
N PHE A 60 -11.85 -0.31 8.66
CA PHE A 60 -12.29 -0.76 9.97
C PHE A 60 -11.88 0.21 11.09
N THR A 61 -10.62 0.64 11.14
CA THR A 61 -10.16 1.59 12.17
C THR A 61 -10.89 2.92 12.06
N ILE A 62 -11.01 3.48 10.86
CA ILE A 62 -11.73 4.75 10.63
C ILE A 62 -13.18 4.62 11.12
N VAL A 63 -13.91 3.59 10.67
CA VAL A 63 -15.32 3.39 11.04
C VAL A 63 -15.48 3.19 12.55
N CYS A 64 -14.63 2.38 13.18
CA CYS A 64 -14.71 2.14 14.62
C CYS A 64 -14.44 3.40 15.46
N ILE A 65 -13.53 4.27 15.00
CA ILE A 65 -13.25 5.53 15.70
C ILE A 65 -14.37 6.57 15.42
N GLU A 66 -14.98 6.58 14.24
CA GLU A 66 -16.09 7.49 13.92
C GLU A 66 -17.39 7.12 14.63
N THR A 67 -17.67 5.83 14.76
CA THR A 67 -18.89 5.33 15.41
C THR A 67 -18.75 5.19 16.92
N GLU A 68 -17.57 5.50 17.46
CA GLU A 68 -17.22 5.28 18.88
C GLU A 68 -17.56 3.86 19.36
N ALA A 69 -17.47 2.87 18.46
CA ALA A 69 -17.93 1.50 18.72
C ALA A 69 -17.20 0.82 19.89
N PHE A 70 -16.00 1.30 20.24
CA PHE A 70 -15.16 0.76 21.31
C PHE A 70 -14.66 1.85 22.27
N PRO A 71 -15.55 2.43 23.12
CA PRO A 71 -15.23 3.62 23.90
C PRO A 71 -14.04 3.43 24.87
N PHE A 72 -13.84 2.23 25.40
CA PHE A 72 -12.73 1.92 26.33
C PHE A 72 -11.40 1.59 25.66
N ARG A 73 -11.35 1.50 24.31
CA ARG A 73 -10.13 1.18 23.55
C ARG A 73 -9.79 2.20 22.48
N MET A 74 -10.45 3.37 22.49
CA MET A 74 -10.25 4.42 21.48
C MET A 74 -8.78 4.83 21.34
N ASP A 75 -8.06 4.98 22.46
CA ASP A 75 -6.64 5.32 22.43
C ASP A 75 -5.77 4.24 21.79
N THR A 76 -6.07 2.97 22.06
CA THR A 76 -5.35 1.84 21.46
C THR A 76 -5.64 1.74 19.97
N LEU A 77 -6.91 1.92 19.57
CA LEU A 77 -7.31 1.89 18.17
C LEU A 77 -6.67 3.05 17.38
N ALA A 78 -6.68 4.26 17.96
CA ALA A 78 -6.07 5.44 17.36
C ALA A 78 -4.54 5.32 17.25
N ARG A 79 -3.88 4.64 18.20
CA ARG A 79 -2.45 4.31 18.09
C ARG A 79 -2.20 3.29 16.99
N PHE A 80 -3.02 2.24 16.90
CA PHE A 80 -2.88 1.22 15.86
C PHE A 80 -3.05 1.81 14.46
N ASP A 81 -4.09 2.62 14.27
CA ASP A 81 -4.37 3.38 13.05
C ASP A 81 -3.17 4.26 12.67
N ARG A 82 -2.70 5.09 13.60
CA ARG A 82 -1.52 5.95 13.45
C ARG A 82 -0.25 5.20 13.06
N TYR A 83 0.10 4.12 13.76
CA TYR A 83 1.32 3.36 13.48
C TYR A 83 1.20 2.52 12.20
N GLY A 84 0.01 2.00 11.90
CA GLY A 84 -0.27 1.28 10.66
C GLY A 84 -0.10 2.18 9.43
N VAL A 85 -0.67 3.39 9.49
CA VAL A 85 -0.49 4.44 8.49
C VAL A 85 0.99 4.80 8.35
N MET A 86 1.70 5.01 9.47
CA MET A 86 3.13 5.34 9.44
C MET A 86 3.99 4.23 8.80
N PHE A 87 3.73 2.97 9.15
CA PHE A 87 4.47 1.84 8.58
C PHE A 87 4.27 1.73 7.07
N LEU A 88 3.04 1.88 6.60
CA LEU A 88 2.75 1.85 5.17
C LEU A 88 3.27 3.09 4.44
N PHE A 89 3.32 4.23 5.12
CA PHE A 89 3.83 5.50 4.62
C PHE A 89 5.35 5.51 4.42
N LEU A 90 6.11 5.23 5.50
CA LEU A 90 7.56 5.03 5.41
C LEU A 90 7.86 3.88 4.46
N GLY A 91 6.94 2.91 4.40
CA GLY A 91 7.02 1.80 3.50
C GLY A 91 6.63 2.06 2.05
N ALA A 92 6.07 3.22 1.71
CA ALA A 92 5.49 3.44 0.40
C ALA A 92 6.56 3.45 -0.71
N TRP A 93 7.77 3.91 -0.40
CA TRP A 93 8.91 3.87 -1.31
C TRP A 93 9.35 2.44 -1.65
N TRP A 94 9.41 1.54 -0.66
CA TRP A 94 9.74 0.14 -0.96
C TRP A 94 8.60 -0.51 -1.76
N GLN A 95 7.35 -0.14 -1.50
CA GLN A 95 6.21 -0.65 -2.26
C GLN A 95 6.30 -0.27 -3.74
N VAL A 96 6.65 0.98 -4.06
CA VAL A 96 6.85 1.42 -5.45
C VAL A 96 8.05 0.76 -6.11
N TYR A 97 9.13 0.52 -5.35
CA TYR A 97 10.27 -0.23 -5.83
C TYR A 97 9.91 -1.68 -6.20
N ILE A 98 9.24 -2.40 -5.30
CA ILE A 98 8.79 -3.78 -5.55
C ILE A 98 7.78 -3.82 -6.72
N TRP A 99 6.86 -2.86 -6.76
CA TRP A 99 5.90 -2.71 -7.85
C TRP A 99 6.61 -2.60 -9.20
N ALA A 100 7.64 -1.75 -9.30
CA ALA A 100 8.44 -1.62 -10.52
C ALA A 100 9.24 -2.89 -10.82
N ALA A 101 9.83 -3.55 -9.82
CA ALA A 101 10.57 -4.79 -10.02
C ALA A 101 9.67 -5.92 -10.58
N LEU A 102 8.47 -6.10 -10.02
CA LEU A 102 7.48 -7.06 -10.49
C LEU A 102 7.02 -6.74 -11.92
N ARG A 103 6.83 -5.46 -12.21
CA ARG A 103 6.41 -4.98 -13.53
C ARG A 103 7.51 -5.12 -14.58
N ALA A 104 8.76 -4.87 -14.22
CA ALA A 104 9.93 -5.00 -15.09
C ALA A 104 10.09 -6.44 -15.60
N ARG A 105 9.81 -7.45 -14.77
CA ARG A 105 9.83 -8.87 -15.19
C ARG A 105 8.87 -9.17 -16.35
N ARG A 106 7.84 -8.35 -16.57
CA ARG A 106 6.73 -8.61 -17.51
C ARG A 106 6.78 -7.79 -18.80
N ILE A 107 7.57 -6.73 -18.84
CA ILE A 107 7.62 -5.79 -19.95
C ILE A 107 8.86 -6.11 -20.80
N PRO A 108 8.81 -6.00 -22.14
CA PRO A 108 10.01 -6.10 -22.95
C PRO A 108 10.88 -4.83 -22.83
N PRO A 109 12.21 -4.92 -22.94
CA PRO A 109 13.13 -3.79 -22.75
C PRO A 109 12.78 -2.54 -23.58
N GLU A 110 12.31 -2.71 -24.83
CA GLU A 110 11.91 -1.59 -25.69
C GLU A 110 10.76 -0.73 -25.12
N GLN A 111 10.00 -1.24 -24.16
CA GLN A 111 8.85 -0.56 -23.57
C GLN A 111 9.11 -0.06 -22.15
N TYR A 112 10.33 -0.21 -21.61
CA TYR A 112 10.66 0.18 -20.24
C TYR A 112 10.38 1.65 -19.97
N LEU A 113 10.77 2.55 -20.87
CA LEU A 113 10.56 3.98 -20.66
C LEU A 113 9.07 4.30 -20.40
N LYS A 114 8.18 3.82 -21.26
CA LYS A 114 6.75 4.15 -21.21
C LYS A 114 5.98 3.35 -20.17
N LYS A 115 6.26 2.05 -20.02
CA LYS A 115 5.44 1.13 -19.21
C LYS A 115 6.01 0.83 -17.82
N LEU A 116 7.28 1.17 -17.58
CA LEU A 116 7.94 0.98 -16.29
C LEU A 116 8.36 2.32 -15.67
N TRP A 117 9.23 3.08 -16.35
CA TRP A 117 9.84 4.29 -15.79
C TRP A 117 8.85 5.44 -15.60
N VAL A 118 8.03 5.76 -16.61
CA VAL A 118 7.02 6.83 -16.47
C VAL A 118 6.06 6.53 -15.30
N PRO A 119 5.42 5.35 -15.22
CA PRO A 119 4.60 5.01 -14.06
C PRO A 119 5.35 4.98 -12.72
N PHE A 120 6.61 4.52 -12.70
CA PHE A 120 7.44 4.52 -11.48
C PHE A 120 7.71 5.93 -10.99
N LEU A 121 8.07 6.86 -11.89
CA LEU A 121 8.29 8.26 -11.56
C LEU A 121 6.99 8.92 -11.10
N VAL A 122 5.86 8.66 -11.77
CA VAL A 122 4.54 9.16 -11.35
C VAL A 122 4.19 8.66 -9.96
N ALA A 123 4.39 7.37 -9.67
CA ALA A 123 4.14 6.80 -8.35
C ALA A 123 5.09 7.36 -7.27
N GLY A 124 6.36 7.56 -7.60
CA GLY A 124 7.35 8.18 -6.71
C GLY A 124 7.01 9.63 -6.39
N VAL A 125 6.65 10.42 -7.41
CA VAL A 125 6.21 11.82 -7.24
C VAL A 125 4.91 11.86 -6.44
N TYR A 126 3.96 10.99 -6.74
CA TYR A 126 2.71 10.88 -6.00
C TYR A 126 2.97 10.64 -4.52
N ILE A 127 3.77 9.63 -4.16
CA ILE A 127 4.13 9.35 -2.77
C ILE A 127 4.87 10.52 -2.13
N SER A 128 5.80 11.15 -2.85
CA SER A 128 6.54 12.31 -2.33
C SER A 128 5.61 13.47 -2.00
N LEU A 129 4.68 13.80 -2.90
CA LEU A 129 3.69 14.85 -2.67
C LEU A 129 2.74 14.49 -1.54
N LEU A 130 2.34 13.23 -1.46
CA LEU A 130 1.45 12.73 -0.42
C LEU A 130 2.16 12.73 0.95
N ILE A 131 3.47 12.45 0.98
CA ILE A 131 4.33 12.65 2.15
C ILE A 131 4.35 14.11 2.59
N LEU A 132 4.55 15.04 1.67
CA LEU A 132 4.58 16.47 1.97
C LEU A 132 3.21 17.04 2.36
N TRP A 133 2.15 16.51 1.78
CA TRP A 133 0.78 16.96 2.04
C TRP A 133 0.31 16.58 3.43
N VAL A 134 0.69 15.39 3.90
CA VAL A 134 0.32 14.90 5.24
C VAL A 134 1.44 15.15 6.27
N SER A 135 2.59 15.68 5.85
CA SER A 135 3.75 16.03 6.68
C SER A 135 3.45 16.95 7.89
N PRO A 136 2.53 17.94 7.82
CA PRO A 136 2.16 18.72 9.01
C PRO A 136 1.56 17.86 10.14
N TRP A 137 0.95 16.73 9.80
CA TRP A 137 0.58 15.68 10.75
C TRP A 137 1.78 14.77 11.03
N GLY A 138 2.48 14.35 9.96
CA GLY A 138 3.82 13.72 9.92
C GLY A 138 4.83 14.20 10.98
N LEU A 139 4.78 15.49 11.27
CA LEU A 139 5.72 16.18 12.14
C LEU A 139 5.11 16.51 13.50
N LYS A 140 3.78 16.63 13.62
CA LYS A 140 3.09 16.61 14.93
C LYS A 140 3.33 15.31 15.69
N TRP A 141 3.78 14.25 15.01
CA TRP A 141 4.21 13.00 15.62
C TRP A 141 5.60 13.04 16.27
N VAL A 142 6.49 14.00 15.90
CA VAL A 142 7.84 14.15 16.50
C VAL A 142 7.79 14.97 17.80
N SER A 143 6.70 15.70 18.04
CA SER A 143 6.54 16.60 19.19
C SER A 143 5.71 16.01 20.34
N ILE A 144 5.70 14.69 20.54
CA ILE A 144 5.23 14.07 21.80
C ILE A 144 6.41 13.96 22.75
#